data_AF-A0A511ZC51-F1
#
_entry.id   AF-A0A511ZC51-F1
#
_cell.length_a   1.000
_cell.length_b   1.000
_cell.length_c   1.000
_cell.angle_alpha   90.00
_cell.angle_beta   90.00
_cell.angle_gamma   90.00
#
_symmetry.space_group_name_H-M   'P 1'
#
loop_
_entity.id
_entity.type
_entity.pdbx_description
1 polymer ?
#
loop_
_entity_poly.entity_id
_entity_poly.type
_entity_poly.pdbx_seq_one_letter_code
_entity_poly.pdbx_strand_id
1 'polypeptide(L)' 'MKRPLGIELDGCVYATNGEDLSEEDFSNAFIEFIEEKGWYFGGGLNQIDEEGNYIRDIE' A
#
# COMPACT_ATOMS: atom_id res chain seq x y z
N MET A 1 23.23 -17.84 1.73
CA MET A 1 22.60 -17.34 2.98
C MET A 1 21.10 -17.55 2.87
N LYS A 2 20.43 -18.07 3.90
CA LYS A 2 18.97 -18.27 3.88
C LYS A 2 18.29 -16.91 4.18
N ARG A 3 17.31 -16.50 3.37
CA ARG A 3 16.48 -15.33 3.68
C ARG A 3 15.59 -15.65 4.89
N PRO A 4 15.32 -14.69 5.79
CA PRO A 4 14.34 -14.88 6.85
C PRO A 4 12.94 -15.16 6.26
N LEU A 5 12.03 -15.69 7.08
CA LEU A 5 10.62 -15.83 6.68
C LEU A 5 10.04 -14.42 6.46
N GLY A 6 9.25 -14.25 5.40
CA GLY A 6 8.55 -13.02 5.07
C GLY A 6 7.04 -13.25 5.00
N ILE A 7 6.29 -12.17 4.81
CA ILE A 7 4.84 -12.18 4.63
C ILE A 7 4.53 -11.62 3.23
N GLU A 8 3.66 -12.31 2.50
CA GLU A 8 3.07 -11.81 1.26
C GLU A 8 1.78 -11.06 1.61
N LEU A 9 1.58 -9.89 1.00
CA LEU A 9 0.36 -9.10 1.12
C LEU A 9 -0.37 -9.14 -0.22
N ASP A 10 -1.62 -9.56 -0.20
CA ASP A 10 -2.54 -9.58 -1.34
C ASP A 10 -3.88 -8.98 -0.88
N GLY A 11 -4.41 -8.04 -1.66
CA GLY A 11 -5.64 -7.32 -1.33
C GLY A 11 -5.61 -5.82 -1.66
N CYS A 12 -6.67 -5.15 -1.22
CA CYS A 12 -6.95 -3.74 -1.51
C CYS A 12 -7.37 -3.01 -0.22
N VAL A 13 -7.03 -1.74 -0.11
CA VAL A 13 -7.39 -0.88 1.02
C VAL A 13 -8.26 0.25 0.54
N TYR A 14 -9.38 0.47 1.23
CA TYR A 14 -10.33 1.54 0.98
C TYR A 14 -10.57 2.32 2.26
N ALA A 15 -10.75 3.63 2.16
CA ALA A 15 -11.17 4.45 3.30
C ALA A 15 -12.67 4.21 3.60
N THR A 16 -13.02 4.13 4.88
CA THR A 16 -14.41 3.88 5.32
C THR A 16 -15.15 5.15 5.74
N ASN A 17 -14.50 6.30 5.67
CA ASN A 17 -15.07 7.61 6.02
C ASN A 17 -15.80 8.28 4.85
N GLY A 18 -15.78 7.66 3.65
CA GLY A 18 -16.40 8.19 2.44
C GLY A 18 -15.53 9.19 1.67
N GLU A 19 -14.27 9.38 2.07
CA GLU A 19 -13.28 10.15 1.31
C GLU A 19 -12.40 9.21 0.48
N ASP A 20 -11.78 9.71 -0.59
CA ASP A 20 -10.85 8.93 -1.39
C ASP A 20 -9.52 8.75 -0.65
N LEU A 21 -9.02 7.51 -0.60
CA LEU A 21 -7.69 7.21 -0.10
C LEU A 21 -6.69 7.39 -1.23
N SER A 22 -5.80 8.37 -1.11
CA SER A 22 -4.71 8.55 -2.06
C SER A 22 -3.60 7.52 -1.83
N GLU A 23 -2.95 7.09 -2.91
CA GLU A 23 -1.78 6.23 -2.87
C GLU A 23 -0.64 6.89 -2.09
N GLU A 24 -0.45 8.21 -2.20
CA GLU A 24 0.57 8.96 -1.47
C GLU A 24 0.31 8.95 0.05
N ASP A 25 -0.92 9.25 0.49
CA ASP A 25 -1.25 9.27 1.92
C ASP A 25 -1.12 7.87 2.52
N PHE A 26 -1.60 6.85 1.81
CA PHE A 26 -1.47 5.47 2.25
C PHE A 26 0.00 5.02 2.26
N SER A 27 0.76 5.28 1.19
CA SER A 27 2.15 4.83 1.08
C SER A 27 3.02 5.45 2.16
N ASN A 28 2.88 6.75 2.43
CA ASN A 28 3.59 7.41 3.51
C ASN A 28 3.29 6.76 4.87
N ALA A 29 2.01 6.61 5.23
CA ALA A 29 1.62 6.02 6.51
C ALA A 29 2.01 4.53 6.63
N PHE A 30 1.88 3.76 5.55
CA PHE A 30 2.20 2.34 5.52
C PHE A 30 3.71 2.11 5.63
N ILE A 31 4.53 2.84 4.86
CA ILE A 31 5.99 2.72 4.91
C ILE A 31 6.52 3.17 6.28
N GLU A 32 6.01 4.27 6.84
CA GLU A 32 6.36 4.71 8.20
C GLU A 32 6.11 3.58 9.22
N PHE A 33 4.91 2.98 9.20
CA PHE A 33 4.58 1.86 10.08
C PHE A 33 5.54 0.66 9.92
N ILE A 34 5.91 0.30 8.69
CA ILE A 34 6.83 -0.82 8.40
C ILE A 34 8.23 -0.51 8.95
N GLU A 35 8.75 0.68 8.70
CA GLU A 35 10.09 1.10 9.10
C GLU A 35 10.22 1.24 10.62
N GLU A 36 9.19 1.74 11.32
CA GLU A 36 9.14 1.81 12.79
C GLU A 36 9.29 0.44 13.47
N LYS A 37 8.91 -0.65 12.78
CA LYS A 37 9.09 -2.03 13.27
C LYS A 37 10.43 -2.65 12.87
N GLY A 38 11.27 -1.92 12.13
CA GLY A 38 12.51 -2.42 11.58
C GLY A 38 12.31 -3.45 10.45
N TRP A 39 11.17 -3.38 9.77
CA TRP A 39 10.85 -4.23 8.63
C TRP A 39 11.17 -3.52 7.32
N TYR A 40 11.10 -4.26 6.22
CA TYR A 40 11.29 -3.74 4.89
C TYR A 40 10.16 -4.25 3.99
N PHE A 41 9.51 -3.33 3.29
CA PHE A 41 8.56 -3.67 2.26
C PHE A 41 9.21 -3.49 0.89
N GLY A 42 9.31 -4.58 0.13
CA GLY A 42 9.80 -4.58 -1.25
C GLY A 42 8.64 -4.83 -2.20
N GLY A 43 8.10 -3.77 -2.80
CA GLY A 43 6.93 -3.83 -3.67
C GLY A 43 6.55 -2.45 -4.21
N GLY A 44 5.39 -2.37 -4.85
CA GLY A 44 4.80 -1.13 -5.33
C GLY A 44 3.34 -1.04 -4.90
N LEU A 45 2.86 0.17 -4.74
CA LEU A 45 1.47 0.49 -4.48
C LEU A 45 0.89 1.12 -5.76
N ASN A 46 -0.40 0.89 -6.00
CA ASN A 46 -1.09 1.45 -7.16
C ASN A 46 -2.44 1.99 -6.70
N GLN A 47 -2.82 3.16 -7.21
CA GLN A 47 -4.17 3.68 -7.03
C GLN A 47 -5.17 2.81 -7.81
N ILE A 48 -6.29 2.48 -7.16
CA ILE A 48 -7.42 1.76 -7.76
C ILE A 48 -8.74 2.48 -7.48
N ASP A 49 -9.74 2.22 -8.30
CA ASP A 49 -11.13 2.67 -8.08
C ASP A 49 -11.94 1.70 -7.19
N GLU A 50 -13.21 2.03 -6.96
CA GLU A 50 -14.15 1.22 -6.17
C GLU A 50 -14.43 -0.17 -6.76
N GLU A 51 -14.18 -0.37 -8.05
CA GLU A 51 -14.30 -1.66 -8.75
C GLU A 51 -12.98 -2.45 -8.76
N GLY A 52 -11.90 -1.86 -8.23
CA GLY A 52 -10.57 -2.46 -8.17
C GLY A 52 -9.76 -2.30 -9.46
N ASN A 53 -10.18 -1.44 -10.39
CA ASN A 53 -9.42 -1.16 -11.60
C ASN A 53 -8.30 -0.15 -11.32
N TYR A 54 -7.16 -0.32 -11.97
CA TYR A 54 -6.05 0.63 -11.85
C TYR A 54 -6.40 1.99 -12.43
N ILE A 55 -6.14 3.03 -11.64
CA ILE A 55 -6.16 4.41 -12.11
C ILE A 55 -4.76 4.75 -12.60
N ARG A 56 -4.61 5.02 -13.91
CA ARG A 56 -3.35 5.48 -14.50
C ARG A 56 -3.41 7.00 -14.64
N ASP A 57 -2.62 7.70 -13.85
CA ASP A 57 -2.32 9.14 -13.90
C ASP A 57 -3.53 10.07 -14.08
N ILE A 58 -3.97 10.67 -12.96
CA ILE A 58 -4.63 11.98 -13.01
C ILE A 58 -3.50 13.00 -13.21
N GLU A 59 -3.45 13.69 -14.36
CA GLU A 59 -2.56 14.84 -14.58
C GLU A 59 -2.73 15.92 -13.49
#